data_AF-A0A072NZM0-F1
#
_entry.id   AF-A0A072NZM0-F1
#
_cell.length_a   1.000
_cell.length_b   1.000
_cell.length_c   1.000
_cell.angle_alpha   90.00
_cell.angle_beta   90.00
_cell.angle_gamma   90.00
#
_symmetry.space_group_name_H-M   'P 1'
#
loop_
_entity.id
_entity.type
_entity.pdbx_description
1 polymer ?
#
loop_
_entity_poly.entity_id
_entity_poly.type
_entity_poly.pdbx_seq_one_letter_code
_entity_poly.pdbx_strand_id
1 'polypeptide(L)'
;MNKEYVFTLTDDERETLRQELNQIQYDPTGSTSYVTEVRLAALGAMPRRIIQCLNEQRASLKPSPYIILENLPTDDSVLYTPHPQVFTPEAKTGFISENLIMAVGALVGEPYSMLHEGHDIVNNLIPSKKEKKEYTGLGSEVELDFHIENAALKFMGDMNFSPCGLILMGVRHDPERPLTRISDAREALALLSQNDIDQLSQPFYHIKVPYRWRSSVPGKLQETALVPLI
;
A
#
# COMPACT_ATOMS: atom_id res chain seq x y z
N MET A 1 7.91 -16.09 8.91
CA MET A 1 8.46 -14.82 8.41
C MET A 1 9.96 -14.83 8.58
N ASN A 2 10.69 -14.46 7.53
CA ASN A 2 12.13 -14.25 7.63
C ASN A 2 12.37 -12.98 8.45
N LYS A 3 13.16 -13.06 9.53
CA LYS A 3 13.42 -11.91 10.42
C LYS A 3 14.20 -10.79 9.73
N GLU A 4 14.79 -11.06 8.57
CA GLU A 4 15.56 -10.09 7.79
C GLU A 4 14.72 -8.89 7.28
N TYR A 5 13.40 -9.03 7.19
CA TYR A 5 12.51 -7.97 6.69
C TYR A 5 11.73 -7.25 7.79
N VAL A 6 12.03 -7.52 9.07
CA VAL A 6 11.30 -6.96 10.21
C VAL A 6 12.18 -5.95 10.94
N PHE A 7 11.70 -4.72 11.05
CA PHE A 7 12.40 -3.61 11.69
C PHE A 7 11.53 -3.04 12.82
N THR A 8 11.84 -3.42 14.05
CA THR A 8 11.15 -2.92 15.24
C THR A 8 11.79 -1.62 15.71
N LEU A 9 10.99 -0.57 15.94
CA LEU A 9 11.45 0.67 16.58
C LEU A 9 11.60 0.45 18.09
N THR A 10 12.62 1.07 18.69
CA THR A 10 12.64 1.24 20.15
C THR A 10 11.55 2.21 20.57
N ASP A 11 11.19 2.22 21.86
CA ASP A 11 10.20 3.17 22.36
C ASP A 11 10.65 4.64 22.20
N ASP A 12 11.95 4.91 22.33
CA ASP A 12 12.53 6.24 22.13
C ASP A 12 12.49 6.67 20.64
N GLU A 13 12.81 5.74 19.73
CA GLU A 13 12.71 5.97 18.28
C GLU A 13 11.25 6.22 17.86
N ARG A 14 10.32 5.43 18.40
CA ARG A 14 8.88 5.60 18.20
C ARG A 14 8.43 6.97 18.67
N GLU A 15 8.82 7.37 19.87
CA GLU A 15 8.40 8.64 20.48
C GLU A 15 8.99 9.84 19.74
N THR A 16 10.25 9.78 19.33
CA THR A 16 10.89 10.81 18.51
C THR A 16 10.13 10.99 17.18
N LEU A 17 9.84 9.89 16.50
CA LEU A 17 9.07 9.92 15.25
C LEU A 17 7.64 10.44 15.45
N ARG A 18 6.99 10.07 16.56
CA ARG A 18 5.67 10.58 16.94
C ARG A 18 5.69 12.11 17.08
N GLN A 19 6.66 12.64 17.81
CA GLN A 19 6.75 14.07 18.10
C GLN A 19 6.90 14.90 16.83
N GLU A 20 7.76 14.48 15.90
CA GLU A 20 7.95 15.18 14.62
C GLU A 20 6.70 15.10 13.73
N LEU A 21 6.13 13.89 13.54
CA LEU A 21 4.98 13.72 12.65
C LEU A 21 3.70 14.35 13.19
N ASN A 22 3.57 14.50 14.51
CA ASN A 22 2.40 15.12 15.13
C ASN A 22 2.36 16.66 14.95
N GLN A 23 3.46 17.29 14.52
CA GLN A 23 3.46 18.72 14.18
C GLN A 23 2.86 19.02 12.80
N ILE A 24 2.71 17.99 11.97
CA ILE A 24 2.34 18.15 10.56
C ILE A 24 0.83 17.95 10.41
N GLN A 25 0.17 18.94 9.81
CA GLN A 25 -1.22 18.79 9.45
C GLN A 25 -1.36 17.89 8.22
N TYR A 26 -2.21 16.86 8.31
CA TYR A 26 -2.49 16.01 7.15
C TYR A 26 -3.22 16.78 6.06
N ASP A 27 -2.72 16.66 4.84
CA ASP A 27 -3.35 17.15 3.63
C ASP A 27 -3.81 15.96 2.77
N PRO A 28 -5.13 15.69 2.70
CA PRO A 28 -5.66 14.55 1.94
C PRO A 28 -5.45 14.66 0.43
N THR A 29 -5.10 15.84 -0.08
CA THR A 29 -4.79 16.03 -1.51
C THR A 29 -3.39 15.57 -1.88
N GLY A 30 -2.50 15.38 -0.90
CA GLY A 30 -1.10 15.02 -1.14
C GLY A 30 -0.30 16.15 -1.82
N SER A 31 -0.53 17.41 -1.45
CA SER A 31 0.20 18.54 -2.05
C SER A 31 1.72 18.40 -1.92
N THR A 32 2.45 18.98 -2.87
CA THR A 32 3.92 18.93 -2.88
C THR A 32 4.54 19.52 -1.62
N SER A 33 3.94 20.57 -1.06
CA SER A 33 4.36 21.15 0.22
C SER A 33 4.23 20.14 1.36
N TYR A 34 3.08 19.48 1.47
CA TYR A 34 2.83 18.47 2.49
C TYR A 34 3.78 17.27 2.36
N VAL A 35 3.93 16.72 1.14
CA VAL A 35 4.85 15.60 0.87
C VAL A 35 6.30 15.96 1.22
N THR A 36 6.71 17.19 0.93
CA THR A 36 8.06 17.67 1.28
C THR A 36 8.23 17.77 2.79
N GLU A 37 7.24 18.30 3.50
CA GLU A 37 7.26 18.46 4.95
C GLU A 37 7.37 17.11 5.68
N VAL A 38 6.51 16.14 5.34
CA VAL A 38 6.57 14.79 5.94
C VAL A 38 7.88 14.07 5.61
N ARG A 39 8.41 14.25 4.39
CA ARG A 39 9.70 13.66 3.99
C ARG A 39 10.84 14.22 4.84
N LEU A 40 10.89 15.54 5.06
CA LEU A 40 11.94 16.18 5.85
C LEU A 40 11.86 15.78 7.34
N ALA A 41 10.65 15.76 7.91
CA ALA A 41 10.44 15.30 9.28
C ALA A 41 10.87 13.84 9.46
N ALA A 42 10.50 12.97 8.52
CA ALA A 42 10.88 11.57 8.54
C ALA A 42 12.39 11.37 8.40
N LEU A 43 13.08 12.14 7.54
CA LEU A 43 14.55 12.08 7.45
C LEU A 43 15.23 12.50 8.76
N GLY A 44 14.63 13.42 9.52
CA GLY A 44 15.15 13.87 10.81
C GLY A 44 14.96 12.87 11.95
N ALA A 45 13.81 12.17 11.99
CA ALA A 45 13.44 11.32 13.13
C ALA A 45 13.50 9.80 12.88
N MET A 46 13.39 9.34 11.64
CA MET A 46 13.38 7.91 11.35
C MET A 46 14.76 7.29 11.65
N PRO A 47 14.82 6.12 12.30
CA PRO A 47 16.08 5.44 12.56
C PRO A 47 16.90 5.22 11.28
N ARG A 48 18.21 5.52 11.35
CA ARG A 48 19.12 5.40 10.19
C ARG A 48 19.03 4.03 9.50
N ARG A 49 18.88 2.96 10.27
CA ARG A 49 18.72 1.58 9.77
C ARG A 49 17.47 1.39 8.89
N ILE A 50 16.36 2.06 9.22
CA ILE A 50 15.13 2.01 8.40
C ILE A 50 15.33 2.86 7.15
N ILE A 51 15.91 4.06 7.26
CA ILE A 51 16.23 4.90 6.10
C ILE A 51 17.14 4.14 5.12
N GLN A 52 18.17 3.45 5.62
CA GLN A 52 19.06 2.63 4.80
C GLN A 52 18.31 1.49 4.12
N CYS A 53 17.46 0.75 4.85
CA CYS A 53 16.63 -0.30 4.27
C CYS A 53 15.70 0.22 3.16
N LEU A 54 15.02 1.35 3.36
CA LEU A 54 14.14 1.95 2.34
C LEU A 54 14.92 2.43 1.11
N ASN A 55 16.11 3.00 1.31
CA ASN A 55 17.00 3.39 0.21
C ASN A 55 17.50 2.17 -0.59
N GLU A 56 17.88 1.09 0.10
CA GLU A 56 18.26 -0.16 -0.53
C GLU A 56 17.09 -0.77 -1.31
N GLN A 57 15.89 -0.77 -0.73
CA GLN A 57 14.68 -1.22 -1.40
C GLN A 57 14.44 -0.46 -2.71
N ARG A 58 14.55 0.87 -2.68
CA ARG A 58 14.39 1.74 -3.84
C ARG A 58 15.43 1.48 -4.93
N ALA A 59 16.69 1.26 -4.55
CA ALA A 59 17.80 1.13 -5.49
C ALA A 59 18.03 -0.31 -5.98
N SER A 60 17.39 -1.30 -5.37
CA SER A 60 17.68 -2.71 -5.64
C SER A 60 17.05 -3.20 -6.94
N LEU A 61 17.82 -3.97 -7.71
CA LEU A 61 17.31 -4.80 -8.81
C LEU A 61 16.61 -6.08 -8.32
N LYS A 62 16.77 -6.41 -7.02
CA LYS A 62 16.14 -7.55 -6.35
C LYS A 62 15.55 -7.05 -5.02
N PRO A 63 14.50 -6.21 -5.06
CA PRO A 63 13.90 -5.68 -3.85
C PRO A 63 13.42 -6.80 -2.93
N SER A 64 13.36 -6.50 -1.63
CA SER A 64 12.69 -7.37 -0.66
C SER A 64 11.21 -7.50 -1.04
N PRO A 65 10.61 -8.69 -0.92
CA PRO A 65 9.21 -8.89 -1.32
C PRO A 65 8.24 -8.16 -0.38
N TYR A 66 8.68 -7.87 0.84
CA TYR A 66 7.97 -7.08 1.84
C TYR A 66 8.97 -6.49 2.84
N ILE A 67 8.53 -5.47 3.57
CA ILE A 67 9.21 -4.90 4.74
C ILE A 67 8.13 -4.70 5.81
N ILE A 68 8.41 -5.13 7.04
CA ILE A 68 7.52 -4.96 8.19
C ILE A 68 8.20 -4.01 9.17
N LEU A 69 7.53 -2.91 9.48
CA LEU A 69 7.95 -1.99 10.53
C LEU A 69 7.07 -2.21 11.76
N GLU A 70 7.68 -2.46 12.90
CA GLU A 70 6.98 -2.75 14.16
C GLU A 70 7.22 -1.65 15.20
N ASN A 71 6.31 -1.55 16.17
CA ASN A 71 6.33 -0.52 17.21
C ASN A 71 6.32 0.92 16.64
N LEU A 72 5.59 1.12 15.53
CA LEU A 72 5.38 2.42 14.93
C LEU A 72 4.50 3.31 15.83
N PRO A 73 4.63 4.65 15.75
CA PRO A 73 3.76 5.54 16.49
C PRO A 73 2.33 5.48 15.96
N THR A 74 1.36 5.64 16.85
CA THR A 74 -0.06 5.76 16.54
C THR A 74 -0.63 7.00 17.19
N ASP A 75 -1.83 7.40 16.77
CA ASP A 75 -2.61 8.41 17.48
C ASP A 75 -2.91 7.97 18.93
N ASP A 76 -2.98 8.92 19.85
CA ASP A 76 -3.22 8.68 21.28
C ASP A 76 -4.52 7.90 21.53
N SER A 77 -5.55 8.09 20.70
CA SER A 77 -6.78 7.30 20.74
C SER A 77 -7.45 7.19 19.38
N VAL A 78 -7.95 5.99 19.08
CA VAL A 78 -8.88 5.73 17.97
C VAL A 78 -10.28 5.55 18.56
N LEU A 79 -11.16 6.52 18.32
CA LEU A 79 -12.47 6.63 18.97
C LEU A 79 -13.48 5.66 18.35
N TYR A 80 -13.59 5.64 17.03
CA TYR A 80 -14.49 4.74 16.31
C TYR A 80 -13.98 4.43 14.91
N THR A 81 -14.60 3.45 14.25
CA THR A 81 -14.27 3.08 12.87
C THR A 81 -15.18 3.87 11.93
N PRO A 82 -14.65 4.76 11.07
CA PRO A 82 -15.47 5.61 10.21
C PRO A 82 -15.99 4.85 8.97
N HIS A 83 -16.75 5.55 8.13
CA HIS A 83 -17.10 5.05 6.81
C HIS A 83 -15.85 5.02 5.91
N PRO A 84 -15.55 3.92 5.19
CA PRO A 84 -14.29 3.77 4.44
C PRO A 84 -14.06 4.82 3.36
N GLN A 85 -15.12 5.39 2.79
CA GLN A 85 -15.02 6.33 1.67
C GLN A 85 -15.19 7.80 2.09
N VAL A 86 -15.20 8.09 3.39
CA VAL A 86 -15.38 9.44 3.91
C VAL A 86 -14.19 9.80 4.79
N PHE A 87 -13.57 10.94 4.51
CA PHE A 87 -12.57 11.51 5.40
C PHE A 87 -13.24 11.96 6.70
N THR A 88 -12.84 11.38 7.83
CA THR A 88 -13.46 11.60 9.15
C THR A 88 -12.35 11.84 10.18
N PRO A 89 -11.81 13.07 10.27
CA PRO A 89 -10.70 13.38 11.17
C PRO A 89 -11.03 13.14 12.65
N GLU A 90 -12.29 13.29 13.03
CA GLU A 90 -12.76 13.07 14.40
C GLU A 90 -12.83 11.59 14.83
N ALA A 91 -12.51 10.64 13.95
CA ALA A 91 -12.48 9.22 14.30
C ALA A 91 -11.29 8.84 15.20
N LYS A 92 -10.26 9.70 15.26
CA LYS A 92 -9.04 9.52 16.04
C LYS A 92 -8.47 10.88 16.46
N THR A 93 -7.50 10.89 17.37
CA THR A 93 -7.02 12.14 18.01
C THR A 93 -6.05 12.95 17.17
N GLY A 94 -5.63 12.48 16.00
CA GLY A 94 -4.63 13.14 15.16
C GLY A 94 -4.48 12.48 13.79
N PHE A 95 -3.34 12.70 13.14
CA PHE A 95 -3.04 12.20 11.80
C PHE A 95 -1.74 11.41 11.70
N ILE A 96 -1.31 10.80 12.81
CA ILE A 96 -0.01 10.10 12.85
C ILE A 96 0.02 8.96 11.81
N SER A 97 -1.08 8.22 11.65
CA SER A 97 -1.14 7.14 10.67
C SER A 97 -0.98 7.58 9.21
N GLU A 98 -1.67 8.66 8.82
CA GLU A 98 -1.61 9.17 7.45
C GLU A 98 -0.23 9.78 7.18
N ASN A 99 0.26 10.61 8.12
CA ASN A 99 1.58 11.22 8.02
C ASN A 99 2.70 10.17 7.95
N LEU A 100 2.56 9.05 8.68
CA LEU A 100 3.55 7.98 8.67
C LEU A 100 3.55 7.21 7.35
N ILE A 101 2.39 6.86 6.80
CA ILE A 101 2.29 6.24 5.47
C ILE A 101 2.92 7.16 4.41
N MET A 102 2.59 8.45 4.46
CA MET A 102 3.10 9.44 3.52
C MET A 102 4.61 9.65 3.66
N ALA A 103 5.12 9.68 4.89
CA ALA A 103 6.55 9.74 5.18
C ALA A 103 7.29 8.54 4.59
N VAL A 104 6.84 7.30 4.86
CA VAL A 104 7.48 6.09 4.32
C VAL A 104 7.41 6.07 2.79
N GLY A 105 6.23 6.38 2.23
CA GLY A 105 6.02 6.48 0.78
C GLY A 105 6.97 7.49 0.13
N ALA A 106 7.13 8.66 0.72
CA ALA A 106 8.01 9.72 0.23
C ALA A 106 9.51 9.42 0.40
N LEU A 107 9.89 8.54 1.33
CA LEU A 107 11.28 8.07 1.48
C LEU A 107 11.65 7.01 0.44
N VAL A 108 10.74 6.08 0.14
CA VAL A 108 11.01 4.96 -0.79
C VAL A 108 10.69 5.31 -2.25
N GLY A 109 9.80 6.26 -2.50
CA GLY A 109 9.38 6.66 -3.84
C GLY A 109 8.54 7.92 -3.82
N GLU A 110 7.50 7.94 -4.64
CA GLU A 110 6.52 9.03 -4.70
C GLU A 110 5.12 8.48 -4.41
N PRO A 111 4.46 8.93 -3.33
CA PRO A 111 3.09 8.51 -3.03
C PRO A 111 2.12 9.11 -4.05
N TYR A 112 1.16 8.31 -4.49
CA TYR A 112 0.09 8.75 -5.39
C TYR A 112 -1.18 7.94 -5.10
N SER A 113 -2.33 8.50 -5.48
CA SER A 113 -3.62 7.82 -5.40
C SER A 113 -4.24 7.69 -6.80
N MET A 114 -5.21 6.79 -6.91
CA MET A 114 -5.98 6.60 -8.12
C MET A 114 -7.41 7.04 -7.85
N LEU A 115 -7.90 8.00 -8.64
CA LEU A 115 -9.22 8.63 -8.48
C LEU A 115 -10.38 7.61 -8.36
N HIS A 116 -10.25 6.46 -9.03
CA HIS A 116 -11.28 5.43 -9.05
C HIS A 116 -11.24 4.49 -7.82
N GLU A 117 -10.22 4.61 -6.97
CA GLU A 117 -10.05 3.83 -5.73
C GLU A 117 -10.39 4.64 -4.49
N GLY A 118 -10.11 5.94 -4.54
CA GLY A 118 -10.51 6.91 -3.52
C GLY A 118 -10.06 8.32 -3.89
N HIS A 119 -10.58 9.30 -3.16
CA HIS A 119 -10.31 10.71 -3.41
C HIS A 119 -9.08 11.22 -2.65
N ASP A 120 -8.74 10.55 -1.55
CA ASP A 120 -7.66 10.94 -0.67
C ASP A 120 -6.36 10.23 -1.06
N ILE A 121 -5.23 10.86 -0.73
CA ILE A 121 -3.90 10.30 -0.95
C ILE A 121 -3.65 9.05 -0.08
N VAL A 122 -4.21 9.02 1.14
CA VAL A 122 -4.27 7.83 2.01
C VAL A 122 -5.71 7.34 2.10
N ASN A 123 -5.94 6.08 1.74
CA ASN A 123 -7.26 5.48 1.68
C ASN A 123 -7.54 4.58 2.89
N ASN A 124 -8.76 4.63 3.41
CA ASN A 124 -9.18 3.74 4.50
C ASN A 124 -9.49 2.34 3.97
N LEU A 125 -8.85 1.34 4.58
CA LEU A 125 -9.16 -0.07 4.36
C LEU A 125 -10.00 -0.59 5.53
N ILE A 126 -11.31 -0.46 5.42
CA ILE A 126 -12.28 -0.81 6.48
C ILE A 126 -13.36 -1.71 5.90
N PRO A 127 -13.61 -2.90 6.47
CA PRO A 127 -14.72 -3.74 6.06
C PRO A 127 -16.06 -3.02 6.13
N SER A 128 -16.88 -3.18 5.10
CA SER A 128 -18.20 -2.58 5.02
C SER A 128 -19.30 -3.64 4.95
N LYS A 129 -20.42 -3.36 5.63
CA LYS A 129 -21.59 -4.24 5.62
C LYS A 129 -22.17 -4.43 4.22
N LYS A 130 -22.06 -3.41 3.36
CA LYS A 130 -22.60 -3.45 1.99
C LYS A 130 -21.73 -4.32 1.08
N GLU A 131 -20.40 -4.21 1.23
CA GLU A 131 -19.42 -4.92 0.40
C GLU A 131 -18.95 -6.25 1.00
N LYS A 132 -19.55 -6.73 2.09
CA LYS A 132 -19.05 -7.89 2.86
C LYS A 132 -18.80 -9.17 2.03
N LYS A 133 -19.51 -9.38 0.92
CA LYS A 133 -19.37 -10.54 0.01
C LYS A 133 -18.58 -10.22 -1.27
N GLU A 134 -18.08 -9.00 -1.40
CA GLU A 134 -17.35 -8.55 -2.58
C GLU A 134 -15.86 -8.89 -2.46
N TYR A 135 -15.25 -9.30 -3.57
CA TYR A 135 -13.81 -9.52 -3.67
C TYR A 135 -13.05 -8.17 -3.77
N THR A 136 -13.07 -7.41 -2.68
CA THR A 136 -12.41 -6.11 -2.56
C THR A 136 -11.83 -5.94 -1.17
N GLY A 137 -10.97 -4.95 -0.99
CA GLY A 137 -10.43 -4.59 0.33
C GLY A 137 -11.48 -4.20 1.39
N LEU A 138 -12.74 -3.97 0.99
CA LEU A 138 -13.85 -3.67 1.91
C LEU A 138 -14.73 -4.90 2.22
N GLY A 139 -14.42 -6.06 1.62
CA GLY A 139 -15.09 -7.33 1.88
C GLY A 139 -14.62 -7.98 3.18
N SER A 140 -15.40 -8.94 3.69
CA SER A 140 -15.05 -9.64 4.94
C SER A 140 -15.57 -11.08 5.06
N GLU A 141 -16.63 -11.46 4.35
CA GLU A 141 -17.18 -12.83 4.33
C GLU A 141 -16.52 -13.72 3.27
N VAL A 142 -15.69 -13.14 2.41
CA VAL A 142 -14.95 -13.85 1.35
C VAL A 142 -13.46 -13.57 1.49
N GLU A 143 -12.66 -14.61 1.26
CA GLU A 143 -11.20 -14.46 1.22
C GLU A 143 -10.81 -13.68 -0.04
N LEU A 144 -9.92 -12.70 0.14
CA LEU A 144 -9.36 -11.94 -0.97
C LEU A 144 -8.16 -12.72 -1.54
N ASP A 145 -8.30 -13.21 -2.76
CA ASP A 145 -7.25 -13.97 -3.44
C ASP A 145 -5.98 -13.15 -3.66
N PHE A 146 -4.85 -13.83 -3.85
CA PHE A 146 -3.60 -13.19 -4.24
C PHE A 146 -3.76 -12.44 -5.57
N HIS A 147 -3.29 -11.20 -5.59
CA HIS A 147 -3.28 -10.36 -6.77
C HIS A 147 -2.13 -9.35 -6.70
N ILE A 148 -1.79 -8.79 -7.86
CA ILE A 148 -0.93 -7.61 -7.97
C ILE A 148 -1.84 -6.40 -8.06
N GLU A 149 -1.65 -5.42 -7.18
CA GLU A 149 -2.44 -4.19 -7.15
C GLU A 149 -2.41 -3.49 -8.51
N ASN A 150 -3.59 -3.22 -9.08
CA ASN A 150 -3.75 -2.56 -10.37
C ASN A 150 -2.86 -3.07 -11.53
N ALA A 151 -2.63 -4.39 -11.60
CA ALA A 151 -1.71 -5.02 -12.56
C ALA A 151 -1.91 -4.61 -14.03
N ALA A 152 -3.16 -4.37 -14.45
CA ALA A 152 -3.48 -3.98 -15.82
C ALA A 152 -2.76 -2.68 -16.24
N LEU A 153 -2.53 -1.75 -15.30
CA LEU A 153 -1.89 -0.46 -15.57
C LEU A 153 -0.43 -0.55 -15.97
N LYS A 154 0.21 -1.71 -15.78
CA LYS A 154 1.54 -1.98 -16.31
C LYS A 154 1.56 -2.01 -17.84
N PHE A 155 0.43 -2.36 -18.45
CA PHE A 155 0.31 -2.64 -19.88
C PHE A 155 -0.74 -1.78 -20.60
N MET A 156 -1.33 -0.80 -19.90
CA MET A 156 -2.34 0.08 -20.47
C MET A 156 -1.76 1.47 -20.73
N GLY A 157 -1.85 1.91 -21.98
CA GLY A 157 -1.28 3.19 -22.43
C GLY A 157 0.23 3.11 -22.65
N ASP A 158 0.85 4.28 -22.77
CA ASP A 158 2.27 4.39 -23.14
C ASP A 158 3.22 4.40 -21.93
N MET A 159 2.68 4.35 -20.71
CA MET A 159 3.44 4.43 -19.46
C MET A 159 2.95 3.38 -18.47
N ASN A 160 3.86 2.88 -17.62
CA ASN A 160 3.51 1.99 -16.51
C ASN A 160 3.03 2.82 -15.31
N PHE A 161 1.74 2.74 -15.01
CA PHE A 161 1.11 3.38 -13.85
C PHE A 161 0.76 2.41 -12.72
N SER A 162 1.17 1.14 -12.82
CA SER A 162 0.97 0.18 -11.74
C SER A 162 1.83 0.54 -10.51
N PRO A 163 1.31 0.37 -9.28
CA PRO A 163 2.07 0.67 -8.08
C PRO A 163 3.33 -0.20 -8.00
N CYS A 164 4.46 0.43 -7.69
CA CYS A 164 5.70 -0.29 -7.40
C CYS A 164 5.69 -0.94 -6.01
N GLY A 165 4.77 -0.54 -5.14
CA GLY A 165 4.59 -1.09 -3.80
C GLY A 165 3.28 -0.59 -3.18
N LEU A 166 2.82 -1.30 -2.16
CA LEU A 166 1.65 -0.96 -1.36
C LEU A 166 2.08 -0.81 0.10
N ILE A 167 1.64 0.26 0.77
CA ILE A 167 1.91 0.52 2.18
C ILE A 167 0.60 0.34 2.94
N LEU A 168 0.61 -0.54 3.93
CA LEU A 168 -0.52 -0.79 4.83
C LEU A 168 -0.11 -0.49 6.26
N MET A 169 -0.93 0.27 6.99
CA MET A 169 -0.73 0.54 8.41
C MET A 169 -1.94 0.08 9.20
N GLY A 170 -1.70 -0.70 10.25
CA GLY A 170 -2.73 -1.04 11.23
C GLY A 170 -3.02 0.17 12.13
N VAL A 171 -4.24 0.72 12.01
CA VAL A 171 -4.72 1.81 12.89
C VAL A 171 -5.52 1.25 14.06
N ARG A 172 -6.37 0.27 13.78
CA ARG A 172 -7.17 -0.44 14.78
C ARG A 172 -7.13 -1.93 14.48
N HIS A 173 -6.85 -2.74 15.48
CA HIS A 173 -6.89 -4.18 15.35
C HIS A 173 -8.32 -4.69 15.35
N ASP A 174 -8.62 -5.57 14.41
CA ASP A 174 -9.83 -6.39 14.47
C ASP A 174 -9.66 -7.46 15.57
N PRO A 175 -10.65 -7.67 16.45
CA PRO A 175 -10.60 -8.73 17.47
C PRO A 175 -10.34 -10.13 16.92
N GLU A 176 -10.79 -10.42 15.68
CA GLU A 176 -10.61 -11.71 15.01
C GLU A 176 -9.21 -11.87 14.38
N ARG A 177 -8.42 -10.79 14.31
CA ARG A 177 -7.05 -10.77 13.81
C ARG A 177 -6.91 -11.40 12.41
N PRO A 178 -7.58 -10.82 11.38
CA PRO A 178 -7.43 -11.30 10.02
C PRO A 178 -5.97 -11.17 9.58
N LEU A 179 -5.55 -12.09 8.70
CA LEU A 179 -4.18 -12.18 8.23
C LEU A 179 -4.05 -11.52 6.85
N THR A 180 -3.04 -10.67 6.70
CA THR A 180 -2.55 -10.29 5.37
C THR A 180 -1.57 -11.34 4.89
N ARG A 181 -1.85 -11.94 3.73
CA ARG A 181 -0.96 -12.94 3.10
C ARG A 181 -0.15 -12.28 1.99
N ILE A 182 1.11 -12.66 1.90
CA ILE A 182 2.05 -12.16 0.88
C ILE A 182 2.73 -13.37 0.24
N SER A 183 2.94 -13.32 -1.06
CA SER A 183 3.67 -14.34 -1.82
C SER A 183 4.74 -13.67 -2.67
N ASP A 184 5.98 -14.19 -2.60
CA ASP A 184 7.07 -13.75 -3.46
C ASP A 184 7.02 -14.52 -4.78
N ALA A 185 6.86 -13.80 -5.90
CA ALA A 185 6.85 -14.40 -7.23
C ALA A 185 8.12 -15.20 -7.52
N ARG A 186 9.28 -14.84 -6.97
CA ARG A 186 10.54 -15.57 -7.16
C ARG A 186 10.48 -16.97 -6.54
N GLU A 187 9.88 -17.08 -5.36
CA GLU A 187 9.68 -18.36 -4.70
C GLU A 187 8.66 -19.20 -5.45
N ALA A 188 7.56 -18.59 -5.90
CA ALA A 188 6.55 -19.29 -6.71
C ALA A 188 7.13 -19.80 -8.04
N LEU A 189 7.91 -18.98 -8.74
CA LEU A 189 8.54 -19.35 -10.01
C LEU A 189 9.56 -20.47 -9.86
N ALA A 190 10.29 -20.53 -8.73
CA ALA A 190 11.24 -21.62 -8.46
C ALA A 190 10.57 -23.00 -8.33
N LEU A 191 9.25 -23.04 -8.11
CA LEU A 191 8.46 -24.28 -8.03
C LEU A 191 7.88 -24.72 -9.38
N LEU A 192 7.92 -23.86 -10.40
CA LEU A 192 7.35 -24.15 -11.71
C LEU A 192 8.34 -24.88 -12.63
N SER A 193 7.81 -25.64 -13.59
CA SER A 193 8.64 -26.20 -14.65
C SER A 193 9.11 -25.11 -15.61
N GLN A 194 10.24 -25.33 -16.30
CA GLN A 194 10.69 -24.38 -17.32
C GLN A 194 9.64 -24.17 -18.42
N ASN A 195 8.90 -25.22 -18.78
CA ASN A 195 7.81 -25.10 -19.75
C ASN A 195 6.71 -24.15 -19.27
N ASP A 196 6.31 -24.21 -17.99
CA ASP A 196 5.29 -23.30 -17.46
C ASP A 196 5.80 -21.86 -17.40
N ILE A 197 7.06 -21.67 -17.01
CA ILE A 197 7.73 -20.36 -17.05
C ILE A 197 7.71 -19.81 -18.48
N ASP A 198 8.10 -20.62 -19.47
CA ASP A 198 8.13 -20.22 -20.88
C ASP A 198 6.74 -19.80 -21.37
N GLN A 199 5.67 -20.51 -20.95
CA GLN A 199 4.28 -20.13 -21.27
C GLN A 199 3.87 -18.81 -20.60
N LEU A 200 4.19 -18.62 -19.32
CA LEU A 200 3.87 -17.39 -18.58
C LEU A 200 4.59 -16.16 -19.14
N SER A 201 5.78 -16.35 -19.73
CA SER A 201 6.54 -15.30 -20.41
C SER A 201 6.03 -14.95 -21.81
N GLN A 202 5.07 -15.71 -22.36
CA GLN A 202 4.48 -15.37 -23.66
C GLN A 202 3.27 -14.44 -23.52
N PRO A 203 3.01 -13.59 -24.54
CA PRO A 203 1.82 -12.74 -24.57
C PRO A 203 0.56 -13.55 -24.89
N PHE A 204 0.07 -14.31 -23.91
CA PHE A 204 -1.12 -15.16 -24.03
C PHE A 204 -2.27 -14.75 -23.09
N TYR A 205 -2.09 -13.69 -22.30
CA TYR A 205 -3.01 -13.35 -21.22
C TYR A 205 -3.64 -11.97 -21.40
N HIS A 206 -4.90 -11.84 -21.04
CA HIS A 206 -5.57 -10.55 -20.89
C HIS A 206 -5.77 -10.26 -19.40
N ILE A 207 -5.37 -9.06 -18.97
CA ILE A 207 -5.62 -8.58 -17.60
C ILE A 207 -6.73 -7.55 -17.67
N LYS A 208 -7.84 -7.79 -16.98
CA LYS A 208 -8.96 -6.86 -16.91
C LYS A 208 -8.71 -5.82 -15.82
N VAL A 209 -9.09 -4.56 -16.06
CA VAL A 209 -9.08 -3.52 -15.01
C VAL A 209 -10.04 -3.91 -13.87
N PRO A 210 -9.87 -3.39 -12.64
CA PRO A 210 -10.80 -3.67 -11.54
C PRO A 210 -12.25 -3.35 -11.89
N TYR A 211 -13.20 -4.13 -11.35
CA TYR A 211 -14.63 -3.99 -11.68
C TYR A 211 -15.16 -2.55 -11.52
N ARG A 212 -14.75 -1.87 -10.43
CA ARG A 212 -15.14 -0.47 -10.13
C ARG A 212 -14.76 0.53 -11.23
N TRP A 213 -13.70 0.23 -11.97
CA TRP A 213 -13.19 1.08 -13.05
C TRP A 213 -13.95 0.86 -14.35
N ARG A 214 -14.47 -0.36 -14.55
CA ARG A 214 -15.24 -0.72 -15.76
C ARG A 214 -16.57 0.01 -15.83
N SER A 215 -17.17 0.30 -14.68
CA SER A 215 -18.47 1.00 -14.58
C SER A 215 -18.35 2.51 -14.76
N SER A 216 -17.17 3.09 -14.52
CA SER A 216 -16.97 4.55 -14.45
C SER A 216 -16.58 5.19 -15.79
N VAL A 217 -16.06 4.42 -16.76
CA VAL A 217 -15.71 4.95 -18.09
C VAL A 217 -16.21 4.03 -19.21
N PRO A 218 -17.47 4.18 -19.65
CA PRO A 218 -18.01 3.44 -20.78
C PRO A 218 -17.21 3.71 -22.06
N GLY A 219 -16.81 2.66 -22.79
CA GLY A 219 -16.21 2.76 -24.13
C GLY A 219 -14.68 2.85 -24.22
N LYS A 220 -13.93 2.80 -23.12
CA LYS A 220 -12.46 2.60 -23.13
C LYS A 220 -12.09 1.12 -22.98
N LEU A 221 -10.87 0.75 -23.40
CA LEU A 221 -10.28 -0.58 -23.15
C LEU A 221 -10.43 -0.93 -21.66
N GLN A 222 -11.16 -2.02 -21.38
CA GLN A 222 -11.39 -2.54 -20.01
C GLN A 222 -10.42 -3.67 -19.66
N GLU A 223 -9.50 -3.98 -20.55
CA GLU A 223 -8.50 -5.01 -20.43
C GLU A 223 -7.28 -4.66 -21.27
N THR A 224 -6.18 -5.33 -21.01
CA THR A 224 -4.94 -5.20 -21.78
C THR A 224 -5.09 -5.85 -23.17
N ALA A 225 -4.14 -5.57 -24.07
CA ALA A 225 -3.85 -6.53 -25.15
C ALA A 225 -3.31 -7.86 -24.55
N LEU A 226 -2.97 -8.81 -25.41
CA LEU A 226 -2.27 -10.01 -24.95
C LEU A 226 -0.89 -9.63 -24.37
N VAL A 227 -0.64 -10.01 -23.13
CA VAL A 227 0.55 -9.65 -22.36
C VAL A 227 1.15 -10.88 -21.67
N PRO A 228 2.46 -10.87 -21.37
CA PRO A 228 3.07 -11.85 -20.50
C PRO A 228 2.70 -11.60 -19.04
N LEU A 229 2.75 -12.65 -18.22
CA LEU A 229 2.51 -12.53 -16.77
C LEU A 229 3.80 -12.36 -15.96
N ILE A 230 4.95 -12.76 -16.52
CA ILE A 230 6.28 -12.61 -15.89
C ILE A 230 7.30 -11.98 -16.82
#